data_AF-A0A5C4TFK7-F1
#
_entry.id   AF-A0A5C4TFK7-F1
#
_cell.length_a   1.000
_cell.length_b   1.000
_cell.length_c   1.000
_cell.angle_alpha   90.00
_cell.angle_beta   90.00
_cell.angle_gamma   90.00
#
_symmetry.space_group_name_H-M   'P 1'
#
loop_
_entity.id
_entity.type
_entity.pdbx_description
1 polymer ?
#
loop_
_entity_poly.entity_id
_entity_poly.type
_entity_poly.pdbx_seq_one_letter_code
_entity_poly.pdbx_strand_id
1 'polypeptide(L)'
;MNPFGDFGSMGRFYLENDSYGAAAFSFYRAVAQENTNANAWNGLIMSFSLMRREEDAQTALARFALQEGLPFDKNLVTFAMMMFQRSPLALAQWFRAMTKRFGLGSQDRENYAQLADEMEQGYRKLEEQQGEALLKLQGMFSLEEFAGRTTELDWVSKEPIDSVYKQIQLWLEEGTDKALTAVRLLCMIPDPRSEKLLRRVCRNEDLNGKVITQALLSLRWLGVRGNIKIHKMGEPFVINLDDPTPELTISVPAAFKPALDRMKLWMAKEQGVVANEDYERHAATDEQELPPELAEKLAEAEIPATLQEVVHTLIRAAYDHYYPFVPTVEESRQWSSAFLMLMKQYAVGVGDKWPYGEPEADDTALLHRNWLLSASPDFQASIEAAGKFRTGIAQLSQASDSN
;
A
#
# COMPACT_ATOMS: atom_id res chain seq x y z
N MET A 1 35.28 -13.22 -1.54
CA MET A 1 34.78 -12.70 -2.83
C MET A 1 33.26 -12.81 -2.81
N ASN A 2 32.54 -11.75 -3.16
CA ASN A 2 31.09 -11.80 -3.33
C ASN A 2 30.78 -12.67 -4.57
N PRO A 3 30.01 -13.78 -4.45
CA PRO A 3 29.69 -14.63 -5.61
C PRO A 3 28.91 -13.90 -6.70
N PHE A 4 28.31 -12.74 -6.40
CA PHE A 4 27.52 -11.94 -7.33
C PHE A 4 28.29 -10.83 -8.06
N GLY A 5 29.57 -10.62 -7.76
CA GLY A 5 30.41 -9.60 -8.40
C GLY A 5 30.11 -8.16 -7.95
N ASP A 6 28.85 -7.73 -7.96
CA ASP A 6 28.39 -6.37 -7.60
C ASP A 6 27.05 -6.38 -6.82
N PHE A 7 26.67 -5.21 -6.27
CA PHE A 7 25.43 -5.06 -5.49
C PHE A 7 24.16 -5.08 -6.35
N GLY A 8 24.21 -4.67 -7.61
CA GLY A 8 23.05 -4.68 -8.51
C GLY A 8 22.63 -6.10 -8.91
N SER A 9 23.61 -6.95 -9.20
CA SER A 9 23.42 -8.38 -9.49
C SER A 9 22.92 -9.15 -8.27
N MET A 10 23.43 -8.82 -7.08
CA MET A 10 22.90 -9.34 -5.82
C MET A 10 21.46 -8.90 -5.57
N GLY A 11 21.13 -7.63 -5.86
CA GLY A 11 19.77 -7.11 -5.77
C GLY A 11 18.79 -7.84 -6.70
N ARG A 12 19.19 -8.10 -7.95
CA ARG A 12 18.39 -8.89 -8.91
C ARG A 12 18.14 -10.31 -8.41
N PHE A 13 19.19 -11.00 -7.94
CA PHE A 13 19.04 -12.34 -7.37
C PHE A 13 18.01 -12.35 -6.23
N TYR A 14 18.07 -11.39 -5.30
CA TYR A 14 17.09 -11.30 -4.22
C TYR A 14 15.67 -11.00 -4.74
N LEU A 15 15.53 -10.09 -5.72
CA LEU A 15 14.25 -9.72 -6.31
C LEU A 15 13.57 -10.92 -7.00
N GLU A 16 14.32 -11.68 -7.80
CA GLU A 16 13.84 -12.91 -8.49
C GLU A 16 13.42 -14.02 -7.52
N ASN A 17 13.90 -13.97 -6.28
CA ASN A 17 13.57 -14.91 -5.23
C ASN A 17 12.54 -14.32 -4.24
N ASP A 18 11.78 -13.27 -4.55
CA ASP A 18 10.83 -12.62 -3.64
C ASP A 18 11.42 -12.06 -2.32
N SER A 19 12.74 -11.83 -2.28
CA SER A 19 13.45 -11.30 -1.11
C SER A 19 13.55 -9.78 -1.18
N TYR A 20 12.40 -9.11 -1.24
CA TYR A 20 12.30 -7.70 -1.60
C TYR A 20 13.05 -6.73 -0.67
N GLY A 21 13.14 -7.05 0.63
CA GLY A 21 13.88 -6.21 1.59
C GLY A 21 15.39 -6.28 1.35
N ALA A 22 15.91 -7.50 1.18
CA ALA A 22 17.32 -7.71 0.83
C ALA A 22 17.66 -7.14 -0.57
N ALA A 23 16.72 -7.22 -1.52
CA ALA A 23 16.83 -6.59 -2.83
C ALA A 23 16.93 -5.06 -2.71
N ALA A 24 16.01 -4.42 -1.98
CA ALA A 24 16.01 -2.98 -1.74
C ALA A 24 17.34 -2.50 -1.14
N PHE A 25 17.85 -3.19 -0.12
CA PHE A 25 19.16 -2.88 0.47
C PHE A 25 20.29 -2.93 -0.56
N SER A 26 20.31 -3.99 -1.37
CA SER A 26 21.35 -4.21 -2.38
C SER A 26 21.30 -3.14 -3.48
N PHE A 27 20.11 -2.84 -4.00
CA PHE A 27 19.92 -1.79 -4.99
C PHE A 27 20.24 -0.40 -4.45
N TYR A 28 19.85 -0.09 -3.20
CA TYR A 28 20.21 1.16 -2.55
C TYR A 28 21.74 1.33 -2.46
N ARG A 29 22.47 0.26 -2.07
CA ARG A 29 23.93 0.26 -2.05
C ARG A 29 24.54 0.44 -3.45
N ALA A 30 23.95 -0.18 -4.48
CA ALA A 30 24.38 0.01 -5.86
C ALA A 30 24.18 1.46 -6.34
N VAL A 31 23.03 2.08 -6.04
CA VAL A 31 22.77 3.51 -6.33
C VAL A 31 23.75 4.42 -5.59
N ALA A 32 24.07 4.11 -4.32
CA ALA A 32 25.04 4.89 -3.55
C ALA A 32 26.48 4.80 -4.11
N GLN A 33 26.82 3.70 -4.79
CA GLN A 33 28.11 3.53 -5.46
C GLN A 33 28.13 4.19 -6.86
N GLU A 34 27.04 4.06 -7.59
CA GLU A 34 26.89 4.57 -8.95
C GLU A 34 25.46 5.10 -9.12
N ASN A 35 25.28 6.40 -8.88
CA ASN A 35 23.96 7.05 -8.94
C ASN A 35 23.37 7.15 -10.35
N THR A 36 24.16 6.86 -11.39
CA THR A 36 23.73 6.75 -12.79
C THR A 36 23.32 5.32 -13.18
N ASN A 37 23.31 4.38 -12.24
CA ASN A 37 22.90 3.00 -12.51
C ASN A 37 21.36 2.88 -12.58
N ALA A 38 20.82 2.99 -13.80
CA ALA A 38 19.37 2.96 -14.04
C ALA A 38 18.70 1.67 -13.54
N ASN A 39 19.36 0.52 -13.71
CA ASN A 39 18.84 -0.77 -13.26
C ASN A 39 18.72 -0.83 -11.73
N ALA A 40 19.68 -0.25 -11.01
CA ALA A 40 19.63 -0.19 -9.55
C ALA A 40 18.48 0.70 -9.05
N TRP A 41 18.25 1.85 -9.68
CA TRP A 41 17.10 2.70 -9.37
C TRP A 41 15.76 1.99 -9.62
N ASN A 42 15.60 1.37 -10.79
CA ASN A 42 14.38 0.63 -11.12
C ASN A 42 14.14 -0.51 -10.11
N GLY A 43 15.18 -1.30 -9.82
CA GLY A 43 15.11 -2.38 -8.83
C GLY A 43 14.77 -1.89 -7.42
N LEU A 44 15.28 -0.74 -7.00
CA LEU A 44 14.95 -0.12 -5.71
C LEU A 44 13.47 0.28 -5.63
N ILE A 45 12.96 1.01 -6.64
CA ILE A 45 11.56 1.46 -6.71
C ILE A 45 10.62 0.25 -6.75
N MET A 46 10.96 -0.77 -7.54
CA MET A 46 10.20 -2.01 -7.64
C MET A 46 10.15 -2.74 -6.29
N SER A 47 11.30 -2.88 -5.61
CA SER A 47 11.39 -3.56 -4.32
C SER A 47 10.52 -2.86 -3.26
N PHE A 48 10.55 -1.53 -3.19
CA PHE A 48 9.66 -0.78 -2.31
C PHE A 48 8.19 -0.93 -2.67
N SER A 49 7.86 -0.90 -3.96
CA SER A 49 6.47 -1.06 -4.44
C SER A 49 5.91 -2.45 -4.09
N LEU A 50 6.69 -3.51 -4.28
CA LEU A 50 6.28 -4.89 -3.95
C LEU A 50 6.11 -5.12 -2.44
N MET A 51 6.86 -4.39 -1.60
CA MET A 51 6.66 -4.37 -0.15
C MET A 51 5.56 -3.39 0.30
N ARG A 52 4.84 -2.73 -0.63
CA ARG A 52 3.85 -1.67 -0.34
C ARG A 52 4.41 -0.53 0.52
N ARG A 53 5.71 -0.21 0.34
CA ARG A 53 6.37 0.94 0.98
C ARG A 53 6.23 2.17 0.08
N GLU A 54 4.99 2.66 -0.05
CA GLU A 54 4.64 3.71 -1.03
C GLU A 54 5.42 5.01 -0.81
N GLU A 55 5.62 5.44 0.43
CA GLU A 55 6.39 6.66 0.74
C GLU A 55 7.86 6.55 0.32
N ASP A 56 8.48 5.38 0.50
CA ASP A 56 9.85 5.14 0.07
C ASP A 56 9.95 5.00 -1.45
N ALA A 57 8.95 4.36 -2.07
CA ALA A 57 8.85 4.27 -3.53
C ALA A 57 8.69 5.67 -4.16
N GLN A 58 7.82 6.52 -3.62
CA GLN A 58 7.67 7.94 -4.00
C GLN A 58 9.00 8.68 -3.86
N THR A 59 9.68 8.53 -2.73
CA THR A 59 10.96 9.19 -2.45
C THR A 59 12.04 8.74 -3.44
N ALA A 60 12.17 7.43 -3.68
CA ALA A 60 13.12 6.88 -4.63
C ALA A 60 12.81 7.31 -6.07
N LEU A 61 11.53 7.36 -6.45
CA LEU A 61 11.09 7.78 -7.78
C LEU A 61 11.32 9.27 -8.02
N ALA A 62 11.14 10.11 -6.99
CA ALA A 62 11.45 11.52 -7.04
C ALA A 62 12.96 11.76 -7.18
N ARG A 63 13.79 11.05 -6.40
CA ARG A 63 15.25 11.11 -6.52
C ARG A 63 15.74 10.63 -7.89
N PHE A 64 15.17 9.55 -8.42
CA PHE A 64 15.45 9.09 -9.80
C PHE A 64 15.19 10.20 -10.81
N ALA A 65 14.05 10.88 -10.72
CA ALA A 65 13.68 11.93 -11.65
C ALA A 65 14.61 13.15 -11.59
N LEU A 66 15.10 13.51 -10.40
CA LEU A 66 16.01 14.64 -10.21
C LEU A 66 17.48 14.29 -10.51
N GLN A 67 17.86 13.02 -10.54
CA GLN A 67 19.24 12.58 -10.74
C GLN A 67 19.67 12.72 -12.21
N GLU A 68 20.62 13.60 -12.51
CA GLU A 68 21.16 13.77 -13.87
C GLU A 68 21.87 12.51 -14.39
N GLY A 69 21.92 12.34 -15.72
CA GLY A 69 22.67 11.26 -16.37
C GLY A 69 21.98 9.89 -16.47
N LEU A 70 20.74 9.75 -15.97
CA LEU A 70 19.94 8.54 -16.16
C LEU A 70 19.16 8.56 -17.50
N PRO A 71 18.94 7.40 -18.15
CA PRO A 71 18.08 7.26 -19.32
C PRO A 71 16.61 7.43 -18.97
N PHE A 72 15.78 7.65 -20.00
CA PHE A 72 14.34 7.48 -19.87
C PHE A 72 14.00 5.99 -19.67
N ASP A 73 13.13 5.69 -18.69
CA ASP A 73 12.59 4.36 -18.45
C ASP A 73 11.06 4.39 -18.51
N LYS A 74 10.50 3.79 -19.57
CA LYS A 74 9.06 3.72 -19.79
C LYS A 74 8.34 2.97 -18.67
N ASN A 75 8.98 1.98 -18.04
CA ASN A 75 8.35 1.18 -16.99
C ASN A 75 8.05 2.02 -15.74
N LEU A 76 8.84 3.08 -15.50
CA LEU A 76 8.66 3.96 -14.36
C LEU A 76 7.52 4.96 -14.52
N VAL A 77 7.00 5.16 -15.74
CA VAL A 77 5.87 6.07 -16.00
C VAL A 77 4.62 5.62 -15.25
N THR A 78 4.27 4.33 -15.31
CA THR A 78 3.10 3.80 -14.60
C THR A 78 3.27 3.90 -13.08
N PHE A 79 4.48 3.66 -12.57
CA PHE A 79 4.77 3.86 -11.15
C PHE A 79 4.60 5.33 -10.74
N ALA A 80 5.06 6.29 -11.56
CA ALA A 80 4.91 7.72 -11.27
C ALA A 80 3.45 8.14 -11.23
N MET A 81 2.65 7.71 -12.21
CA MET A 81 1.23 8.00 -12.25
C MET A 81 0.50 7.44 -11.03
N MET A 82 0.82 6.22 -10.61
CA MET A 82 0.21 5.59 -9.43
C MET A 82 0.66 6.27 -8.11
N MET A 83 1.97 6.51 -7.97
CA MET A 83 2.56 7.01 -6.73
C MET A 83 2.28 8.49 -6.49
N PHE A 84 2.20 9.31 -7.56
CA PHE A 84 1.90 10.74 -7.46
C PHE A 84 0.48 11.10 -7.88
N GLN A 85 -0.45 10.13 -7.94
CA GLN A 85 -1.85 10.39 -8.32
C GLN A 85 -2.55 11.47 -7.49
N ARG A 86 -2.13 11.63 -6.22
CA ARG A 86 -2.66 12.65 -5.29
C ARG A 86 -1.81 13.93 -5.24
N SER A 87 -0.75 14.02 -6.04
CA SER A 87 0.18 15.15 -6.05
C SER A 87 0.44 15.59 -7.50
N PRO A 88 -0.53 16.28 -8.14
CA PRO A 88 -0.42 16.66 -9.56
C PRO A 88 0.83 17.53 -9.83
N LEU A 89 1.26 18.35 -8.87
CA LEU A 89 2.50 19.12 -8.97
C LEU A 89 3.74 18.21 -9.11
N ALA A 90 3.93 17.24 -8.21
CA ALA A 90 5.04 16.30 -8.27
C ALA A 90 5.01 15.47 -9.56
N LEU A 91 3.82 15.00 -9.98
CA LEU A 91 3.68 14.24 -11.22
C LEU A 91 4.05 15.08 -12.46
N ALA A 92 3.62 16.33 -12.51
CA ALA A 92 3.99 17.25 -13.59
C ALA A 92 5.51 17.48 -13.62
N GLN A 93 6.12 17.79 -12.48
CA GLN A 93 7.57 17.97 -12.36
C GLN A 93 8.35 16.71 -12.75
N TRP A 94 7.82 15.53 -12.41
CA TRP A 94 8.39 14.25 -12.81
C TRP A 94 8.38 14.09 -14.34
N PHE A 95 7.24 14.37 -15.00
CA PHE A 95 7.17 14.37 -16.47
C PHE A 95 8.11 15.39 -17.11
N ARG A 96 8.19 16.61 -16.58
CA ARG A 96 9.18 17.62 -17.03
C ARG A 96 10.60 17.08 -16.93
N ALA A 97 10.95 16.44 -15.83
CA ALA A 97 12.27 15.84 -15.66
C ALA A 97 12.53 14.73 -16.69
N MET A 98 11.51 13.91 -17.00
CA MET A 98 11.63 12.87 -18.02
C MET A 98 11.82 13.41 -19.44
N THR A 99 11.21 14.56 -19.78
CA THR A 99 11.37 15.15 -21.12
C THR A 99 12.82 15.48 -21.48
N LYS A 100 13.66 15.73 -20.46
CA LYS A 100 15.09 16.06 -20.59
C LYS A 100 15.99 14.82 -20.72
N ARG A 101 15.45 13.62 -20.58
CA ARG A 101 16.20 12.36 -20.59
C ARG A 101 16.60 11.96 -22.01
N PHE A 102 17.74 11.29 -22.13
CA PHE A 102 18.13 10.62 -23.37
C PHE A 102 17.34 9.31 -23.54
N GLY A 103 17.17 8.87 -24.78
CA GLY A 103 16.37 7.69 -25.12
C GLY A 103 14.86 7.95 -25.27
N LEU A 104 14.38 9.16 -24.96
CA LEU A 104 13.00 9.58 -25.20
C LEU A 104 12.80 10.08 -26.64
N GLY A 105 11.82 9.52 -27.34
CA GLY A 105 11.44 9.97 -28.69
C GLY A 105 10.76 11.35 -28.69
N SER A 106 10.82 12.06 -29.82
CA SER A 106 10.25 13.41 -29.94
C SER A 106 8.75 13.47 -29.65
N GLN A 107 7.99 12.48 -30.15
CA GLN A 107 6.54 12.42 -29.92
C GLN A 107 6.21 12.25 -28.43
N ASP A 108 6.88 11.32 -27.74
CA ASP A 108 6.66 11.09 -26.31
C ASP A 108 7.09 12.31 -25.50
N ARG A 109 8.15 13.02 -25.93
CA ARG A 109 8.59 14.26 -25.31
C ARG A 109 7.52 15.35 -25.37
N GLU A 110 6.88 15.54 -26.52
CA GLU A 110 5.76 16.48 -26.68
C GLU A 110 4.56 16.07 -25.83
N ASN A 111 4.17 14.79 -25.87
CA ASN A 111 3.06 14.27 -25.08
C ASN A 111 3.26 14.49 -23.58
N TYR A 112 4.44 14.14 -23.04
CA TYR A 112 4.73 14.33 -21.62
C TYR A 112 4.87 15.80 -21.23
N ALA A 113 5.36 16.66 -22.14
CA ALA A 113 5.37 18.10 -21.91
C ALA A 113 3.94 18.65 -21.78
N GLN A 114 3.05 18.26 -22.68
CA GLN A 114 1.64 18.67 -22.64
C GLN A 114 0.95 18.18 -21.36
N LEU A 115 1.13 16.90 -20.98
CA LEU A 115 0.57 16.37 -19.74
C LEU A 115 1.06 17.15 -18.51
N ALA A 116 2.35 17.50 -18.47
CA ALA A 116 2.89 18.32 -17.40
C ALA A 116 2.26 19.72 -17.37
N ASP A 117 2.07 20.37 -18.52
CA ASP A 117 1.40 21.67 -18.63
C ASP A 117 -0.05 21.62 -18.11
N GLU A 118 -0.82 20.59 -18.47
CA GLU A 118 -2.20 20.39 -18.00
C GLU A 118 -2.27 20.19 -16.48
N MET A 119 -1.37 19.37 -15.92
CA MET A 119 -1.29 19.12 -14.48
C MET A 119 -0.84 20.36 -13.68
N GLU A 120 0.13 21.12 -14.18
CA GLU A 120 0.58 22.38 -13.59
C GLU A 120 -0.57 23.41 -13.58
N GLN A 121 -1.33 23.53 -14.66
CA GLN A 121 -2.51 24.40 -14.72
C GLN A 121 -3.60 23.97 -13.73
N GLY A 122 -3.85 22.65 -13.63
CA GLY A 122 -4.78 22.09 -12.65
C GLY A 122 -4.36 22.42 -11.22
N TYR A 123 -3.07 22.25 -10.91
CA TYR A 123 -2.52 22.58 -9.59
C TYR A 123 -2.63 24.08 -9.28
N ARG A 124 -2.28 24.98 -10.21
CA ARG A 124 -2.39 26.43 -10.00
C ARG A 124 -3.83 26.85 -9.69
N LYS A 125 -4.83 26.28 -10.36
CA LYS A 125 -6.24 26.53 -10.04
C LYS A 125 -6.61 26.07 -8.63
N LEU A 126 -6.11 24.90 -8.20
CA LEU A 126 -6.34 24.41 -6.83
C LEU A 126 -5.65 25.32 -5.81
N GLU A 127 -4.44 25.79 -6.11
CA GLU A 127 -3.68 26.69 -5.25
C GLU A 127 -4.37 28.06 -5.13
N GLU A 128 -4.89 28.61 -6.22
CA GLU A 128 -5.70 29.82 -6.22
C GLU A 128 -6.99 29.69 -5.39
N GLN A 129 -7.60 28.50 -5.37
CA GLN A 129 -8.86 28.23 -4.65
C GLN A 129 -8.68 27.90 -3.17
N GLN A 130 -7.60 27.18 -2.81
CA GLN A 130 -7.43 26.58 -1.48
C GLN A 130 -6.21 27.09 -0.73
N GLY A 131 -5.24 27.68 -1.43
CA GLY A 131 -3.94 28.08 -0.91
C GLY A 131 -2.95 26.91 -0.76
N GLU A 132 -1.66 27.20 -1.00
CA GLU A 132 -0.56 26.22 -0.96
C GLU A 132 -0.47 25.47 0.37
N ALA A 133 -0.66 26.18 1.49
CA ALA A 133 -0.57 25.58 2.82
C ALA A 133 -1.60 24.46 3.04
N LEU A 134 -2.83 24.64 2.51
CA LEU A 134 -3.88 23.64 2.62
C LEU A 134 -3.58 22.42 1.75
N LEU A 135 -3.09 22.65 0.52
CA LEU A 135 -2.70 21.57 -0.39
C LEU A 135 -1.56 20.72 0.19
N LYS A 136 -0.57 21.35 0.84
CA LYS A 136 0.50 20.61 1.55
C LYS A 136 -0.01 19.79 2.72
N LEU A 137 -0.97 20.30 3.49
CA LEU A 137 -1.64 19.52 4.55
C LEU A 137 -2.41 18.32 4.00
N GLN A 138 -2.90 18.41 2.76
CA GLN A 138 -3.53 17.30 2.04
C GLN A 138 -2.51 16.33 1.40
N GLY A 139 -1.21 16.58 1.59
CA GLY A 139 -0.14 15.73 1.06
C GLY A 139 0.27 16.04 -0.38
N MET A 140 -0.15 17.18 -0.95
CA MET A 140 0.29 17.63 -2.26
C MET A 140 1.64 18.35 -2.13
N PHE A 141 2.72 17.60 -2.31
CA PHE A 141 4.09 18.13 -2.26
C PHE A 141 4.70 18.24 -3.67
N SER A 142 5.76 19.05 -3.77
CA SER A 142 6.66 19.07 -4.92
C SER A 142 7.55 17.82 -4.97
N LEU A 143 8.12 17.56 -6.14
CA LEU A 143 9.06 16.48 -6.41
C LEU A 143 10.32 16.61 -5.53
N GLU A 144 10.83 17.82 -5.35
CA GLU A 144 11.97 18.11 -4.47
C GLU A 144 11.65 17.79 -3.00
N GLU A 145 10.45 18.14 -2.53
CA GLU A 145 10.00 17.82 -1.16
C GLU A 145 9.90 16.29 -0.95
N PHE A 146 9.39 15.54 -1.94
CA PHE A 146 9.40 14.07 -1.89
C PHE A 146 10.84 13.53 -1.87
N ALA A 147 11.71 14.02 -2.75
CA ALA A 147 13.09 13.54 -2.84
C ALA A 147 13.91 13.83 -1.58
N GLY A 148 13.59 14.92 -0.87
CA GLY A 148 14.23 15.34 0.37
C GLY A 148 13.84 14.54 1.62
N ARG A 149 12.82 13.68 1.55
CA ARG A 149 12.43 12.81 2.67
C ARG A 149 13.57 11.86 3.05
N THR A 150 13.71 11.59 4.33
CA THR A 150 14.67 10.58 4.81
C THR A 150 14.00 9.22 4.85
N THR A 151 14.56 8.26 4.12
CA THR A 151 14.15 6.85 4.19
C THR A 151 14.96 6.12 5.26
N GLU A 152 14.48 4.98 5.75
CA GLU A 152 15.23 4.20 6.74
C GLU A 152 16.54 3.64 6.17
N LEU A 153 16.64 3.41 4.86
CA LEU A 153 17.91 3.04 4.22
C LEU A 153 18.92 4.19 4.23
N ASP A 154 18.47 5.46 4.15
CA ASP A 154 19.34 6.61 4.35
C ASP A 154 19.88 6.69 5.77
N TRP A 155 19.07 6.30 6.76
CA TRP A 155 19.50 6.24 8.16
C TRP A 155 20.49 5.10 8.39
N VAL A 156 20.13 3.87 7.98
CA VAL A 156 20.98 2.68 8.14
C VAL A 156 22.34 2.85 7.46
N SER A 157 22.40 3.55 6.33
CA SER A 157 23.68 3.78 5.61
C SER A 157 24.61 4.78 6.29
N LYS A 158 24.08 5.64 7.18
CA LYS A 158 24.85 6.67 7.90
C LYS A 158 25.28 6.23 9.29
N GLU A 159 24.55 5.31 9.91
CA GLU A 159 24.79 4.88 11.29
C GLU A 159 25.68 3.62 11.39
N PRO A 160 26.45 3.47 12.48
CA PRO A 160 27.07 2.19 12.81
C PRO A 160 26.00 1.12 13.03
N ILE A 161 26.20 -0.05 12.43
CA ILE A 161 25.21 -1.14 12.44
C ILE A 161 24.80 -1.58 13.86
N ASP A 162 25.72 -1.52 14.83
CA ASP A 162 25.40 -1.88 16.22
C ASP A 162 24.46 -0.86 16.89
N SER A 163 24.57 0.41 16.52
CA SER A 163 23.66 1.48 17.00
C SER A 163 22.27 1.31 16.40
N VAL A 164 22.21 0.93 15.11
CA VAL A 164 20.95 0.57 14.44
C VAL A 164 20.25 -0.56 15.19
N TYR A 165 20.95 -1.65 15.50
CA TYR A 165 20.36 -2.78 16.23
C TYR A 165 19.93 -2.43 17.65
N LYS A 166 20.69 -1.59 18.36
CA LYS A 166 20.32 -1.10 19.69
C LYS A 166 19.00 -0.32 19.62
N GLN A 167 18.85 0.56 18.64
CA GLN A 167 17.63 1.34 18.45
C GLN A 167 16.44 0.46 18.05
N ILE A 168 16.64 -0.51 17.16
CA ILE A 168 15.61 -1.47 16.77
C ILE A 168 15.09 -2.24 17.99
N GLN A 169 15.97 -2.68 18.89
CA GLN A 169 15.54 -3.39 20.10
C GLN A 169 14.66 -2.51 21.00
N LEU A 170 15.00 -1.22 21.16
CA LEU A 170 14.15 -0.27 21.89
C LEU A 170 12.79 -0.12 21.21
N TRP A 171 12.75 0.07 19.88
CA TRP A 171 11.50 0.21 19.15
C TRP A 171 10.59 -1.04 19.22
N LEU A 172 11.16 -2.24 19.34
CA LEU A 172 10.39 -3.46 19.54
C LEU A 172 9.65 -3.50 20.89
N GLU A 173 10.07 -2.68 21.86
CA GLU A 173 9.50 -2.61 23.22
C GLU A 173 8.58 -1.37 23.41
N GLU A 174 8.67 -0.36 22.54
CA GLU A 174 7.97 0.95 22.64
C GLU A 174 6.52 0.95 22.10
N GLY A 175 5.91 -0.22 21.91
CA GLY A 175 4.52 -0.36 21.45
C GLY A 175 4.38 -0.75 19.97
N THR A 176 3.12 -0.91 19.53
CA THR A 176 2.81 -1.56 18.25
C THR A 176 3.39 -0.83 17.03
N ASP A 177 3.24 0.48 16.94
CA ASP A 177 3.68 1.23 15.76
C ASP A 177 5.20 1.24 15.61
N LYS A 178 5.92 1.46 16.71
CA LYS A 178 7.39 1.39 16.74
C LYS A 178 7.90 -0.01 16.44
N ALA A 179 7.23 -1.04 16.98
CA ALA A 179 7.59 -2.43 16.68
C ALA A 179 7.38 -2.75 15.19
N LEU A 180 6.32 -2.24 14.56
CA LEU A 180 6.11 -2.37 13.11
C LEU A 180 7.22 -1.70 12.30
N THR A 181 7.63 -0.48 12.66
CA THR A 181 8.79 0.19 12.03
C THR A 181 10.07 -0.64 12.16
N ALA A 182 10.35 -1.16 13.37
CA ALA A 182 11.50 -2.01 13.62
C ALA A 182 11.50 -3.28 12.74
N VAL A 183 10.36 -3.98 12.68
CA VAL A 183 10.18 -5.18 11.86
C VAL A 183 10.34 -4.91 10.36
N ARG A 184 9.80 -3.80 9.86
CA ARG A 184 9.93 -3.38 8.46
C ARG A 184 11.36 -3.00 8.09
N LEU A 185 12.12 -2.45 9.03
CA LEU A 185 13.51 -2.14 8.79
C LEU A 185 14.38 -3.40 8.75
N LEU A 186 14.13 -4.35 9.66
CA LEU A 186 14.93 -5.58 9.77
C LEU A 186 14.98 -6.39 8.48
N CYS A 187 13.92 -6.40 7.66
CA CYS A 187 13.94 -7.13 6.38
C CYS A 187 14.87 -6.49 5.34
N MET A 188 15.22 -5.21 5.50
CA MET A 188 16.12 -4.47 4.63
C MET A 188 17.55 -4.42 5.15
N ILE A 189 17.88 -5.24 6.15
CA ILE A 189 19.24 -5.40 6.67
C ILE A 189 19.60 -6.88 6.55
N PRO A 190 20.22 -7.33 5.43
CA PRO A 190 20.57 -8.73 5.18
C PRO A 190 21.76 -9.18 6.06
N ASP A 191 21.53 -9.25 7.36
CA ASP A 191 22.47 -9.64 8.41
C ASP A 191 21.83 -10.73 9.29
N PRO A 192 22.57 -11.77 9.72
CA PRO A 192 22.02 -12.85 10.56
C PRO A 192 21.33 -12.38 11.84
N ARG A 193 21.71 -11.22 12.38
CA ARG A 193 21.07 -10.61 13.55
C ARG A 193 19.63 -10.18 13.24
N SER A 194 19.35 -9.72 12.01
CA SER A 194 17.99 -9.38 11.58
C SER A 194 17.08 -10.59 11.62
N GLU A 195 17.51 -11.70 11.02
CA GLU A 195 16.77 -12.97 11.06
C GLU A 195 16.54 -13.43 12.51
N LYS A 196 17.59 -13.40 13.34
CA LYS A 196 17.49 -13.80 14.76
C LYS A 196 16.47 -12.97 15.53
N LEU A 197 16.41 -11.66 15.30
CA LEU A 197 15.44 -10.76 15.93
C LEU A 197 14.04 -11.00 15.39
N LEU A 198 13.85 -11.08 14.07
CA LEU A 198 12.54 -11.36 13.48
C LEU A 198 11.96 -12.71 13.94
N ARG A 199 12.80 -13.77 14.00
CA ARG A 199 12.39 -15.06 14.58
C ARG A 199 12.04 -14.97 16.06
N ARG A 200 12.60 -14.02 16.81
CA ARG A 200 12.24 -13.78 18.22
C ARG A 200 10.89 -13.09 18.31
N VAL A 201 10.68 -12.04 17.50
CA VAL A 201 9.39 -11.35 17.38
C VAL A 201 8.28 -12.33 17.04
N CYS A 202 8.51 -13.23 16.07
CA CYS A 202 7.57 -14.27 15.69
C CYS A 202 7.09 -15.16 16.86
N ARG A 203 7.94 -15.35 17.88
CA ARG A 203 7.69 -16.24 19.03
C ARG A 203 7.28 -15.49 20.30
N ASN A 204 7.17 -14.15 20.24
CA ASN A 204 6.86 -13.33 21.41
C ASN A 204 5.35 -13.14 21.52
N GLU A 205 4.72 -13.85 22.46
CA GLU A 205 3.26 -13.82 22.70
C GLU A 205 2.77 -12.47 23.22
N ASP A 206 3.65 -11.65 23.81
CA ASP A 206 3.29 -10.34 24.36
C ASP A 206 3.13 -9.27 23.26
N LEU A 207 3.57 -9.55 22.03
CA LEU A 207 3.46 -8.61 20.92
C LEU A 207 2.10 -8.71 20.23
N ASN A 208 1.64 -7.57 19.68
CA ASN A 208 0.43 -7.52 18.89
C ASN A 208 0.50 -8.51 17.71
N GLY A 209 -0.59 -9.25 17.47
CA GLY A 209 -0.69 -10.23 16.39
C GLY A 209 -0.30 -9.69 15.00
N LYS A 210 -0.55 -8.40 14.73
CA LYS A 210 -0.13 -7.71 13.51
C LYS A 210 1.39 -7.62 13.38
N VAL A 211 2.11 -7.31 14.47
CA VAL A 211 3.58 -7.25 14.49
C VAL A 211 4.18 -8.62 14.20
N ILE A 212 3.59 -9.68 14.77
CA ILE A 212 4.03 -11.07 14.57
C ILE A 212 3.87 -11.49 13.10
N THR A 213 2.71 -11.23 12.49
CA THR A 213 2.49 -11.53 11.06
C THR A 213 3.41 -10.73 10.15
N GLN A 214 3.61 -9.44 10.46
CA GLN A 214 4.54 -8.60 9.69
C GLN A 214 5.99 -9.06 9.86
N ALA A 215 6.38 -9.61 11.02
CA ALA A 215 7.70 -10.21 11.19
C ALA A 215 7.90 -11.47 10.33
N LEU A 216 6.84 -12.25 10.15
CA LEU A 216 6.83 -13.41 9.27
C LEU A 216 6.98 -13.00 7.79
N LEU A 217 6.25 -11.96 7.34
CA LEU A 217 6.44 -11.35 6.02
C LEU A 217 7.87 -10.81 5.84
N SER A 218 8.38 -10.08 6.84
CA SER A 218 9.74 -9.55 6.85
C SER A 218 10.81 -10.65 6.76
N LEU A 219 10.60 -11.82 7.36
CA LEU A 219 11.50 -12.97 7.18
C LEU A 219 11.55 -13.42 5.72
N ARG A 220 10.39 -13.54 5.06
CA ARG A 220 10.33 -13.89 3.63
C ARG A 220 11.07 -12.87 2.78
N TRP A 221 10.83 -11.57 3.00
CA TRP A 221 11.49 -10.47 2.29
C TRP A 221 12.98 -10.31 2.60
N LEU A 222 13.43 -10.77 3.77
CA LEU A 222 14.85 -10.89 4.10
C LEU A 222 15.54 -12.02 3.31
N GLY A 223 14.77 -12.96 2.77
CA GLY A 223 15.25 -14.14 2.05
C GLY A 223 15.25 -15.43 2.87
N VAL A 224 14.56 -15.46 4.01
CA VAL A 224 14.44 -16.67 4.85
C VAL A 224 13.39 -17.61 4.26
N ARG A 225 13.73 -18.91 4.21
CA ARG A 225 12.92 -19.97 3.61
C ARG A 225 12.61 -21.09 4.60
N GLY A 226 11.64 -21.93 4.26
CA GLY A 226 11.20 -23.07 5.07
C GLY A 226 10.41 -22.68 6.33
N ASN A 227 10.48 -23.55 7.35
CA ASN A 227 9.57 -23.52 8.49
C ASN A 227 9.95 -22.48 9.56
N ILE A 228 8.98 -21.63 9.91
CA ILE A 228 9.07 -20.64 10.99
C ILE A 228 8.07 -20.98 12.08
N LYS A 229 8.54 -21.04 13.32
CA LYS A 229 7.67 -21.15 14.49
C LYS A 229 7.16 -19.77 14.88
N ILE A 230 5.85 -19.65 15.03
CA ILE A 230 5.19 -18.47 15.57
C ILE A 230 4.39 -18.85 16.82
N HIS A 231 4.12 -17.86 17.67
CA HIS A 231 3.24 -18.03 18.82
C HIS A 231 2.20 -16.91 18.80
N LYS A 232 0.92 -17.26 18.71
CA LYS A 232 -0.14 -16.26 18.52
C LYS A 232 -1.46 -16.76 19.07
N MET A 233 -2.20 -15.87 19.74
CA MET A 233 -3.44 -16.21 20.45
C MET A 233 -3.29 -17.39 21.43
N GLY A 234 -2.14 -17.48 22.11
CA GLY A 234 -1.85 -18.53 23.09
C GLY A 234 -1.50 -19.90 22.48
N GLU A 235 -1.36 -20.01 21.16
CA GLU A 235 -1.08 -21.28 20.48
C GLU A 235 0.18 -21.20 19.58
N PRO A 236 1.03 -22.25 19.58
CA PRO A 236 2.19 -22.32 18.70
C PRO A 236 1.82 -22.86 17.32
N PHE A 237 2.33 -22.21 16.27
CA PHE A 237 2.18 -22.66 14.88
C PHE A 237 3.53 -22.80 14.19
N VAL A 238 3.53 -23.59 13.12
CA VAL A 238 4.65 -23.68 12.18
C VAL A 238 4.14 -23.28 10.81
N ILE A 239 4.68 -22.19 10.27
CA ILE A 239 4.37 -21.71 8.92
C ILE A 239 5.55 -22.03 8.00
N ASN A 240 5.28 -22.68 6.87
CA ASN A 240 6.25 -22.82 5.80
C ASN A 240 6.29 -21.53 4.97
N LEU A 241 7.41 -20.82 4.93
CA LEU A 241 7.54 -19.58 4.15
C LEU A 241 7.62 -19.83 2.64
N ASP A 242 7.93 -21.06 2.22
CA ASP A 242 8.01 -21.41 0.80
C ASP A 242 6.62 -21.61 0.19
N ASP A 243 5.66 -22.07 1.01
CA ASP A 243 4.27 -22.31 0.64
C ASP A 243 3.36 -22.10 1.87
N PRO A 244 3.10 -20.83 2.25
CA PRO A 244 2.34 -20.52 3.45
C PRO A 244 0.86 -20.84 3.25
N THR A 245 0.31 -21.66 4.15
CA THR A 245 -1.12 -21.96 4.23
C THR A 245 -1.62 -21.58 5.63
N PRO A 246 -2.56 -20.62 5.77
CA PRO A 246 -3.16 -19.78 4.72
C PRO A 246 -2.16 -18.80 4.08
N GLU A 247 -2.54 -18.15 2.98
CA GLU A 247 -1.65 -17.28 2.19
C GLU A 247 -0.95 -16.20 3.04
N LEU A 248 0.37 -16.08 2.97
CA LEU A 248 1.10 -14.97 3.61
C LEU A 248 1.35 -13.85 2.59
N THR A 249 0.54 -12.78 2.67
CA THR A 249 0.55 -11.67 1.71
C THR A 249 0.37 -10.32 2.39
N ILE A 250 0.91 -9.26 1.77
CA ILE A 250 0.67 -7.85 2.15
C ILE A 250 -0.54 -7.25 1.43
N SER A 251 -1.06 -7.92 0.40
CA SER A 251 -2.29 -7.51 -0.28
C SER A 251 -3.53 -8.05 0.43
N VAL A 252 -4.70 -7.70 -0.10
CA VAL A 252 -5.92 -8.42 0.26
C VAL A 252 -5.77 -9.88 -0.21
N PRO A 253 -5.98 -10.87 0.67
CA PRO A 253 -5.84 -12.28 0.32
C PRO A 253 -6.78 -12.67 -0.82
N ALA A 254 -6.33 -13.56 -1.70
CA ALA A 254 -7.11 -13.98 -2.87
C ALA A 254 -8.45 -14.62 -2.48
N ALA A 255 -8.53 -15.24 -1.30
CA ALA A 255 -9.76 -15.82 -0.75
C ALA A 255 -10.92 -14.83 -0.63
N PHE A 256 -10.66 -13.52 -0.47
CA PHE A 256 -11.70 -12.49 -0.38
C PHE A 256 -12.20 -11.98 -1.73
N LYS A 257 -11.54 -12.35 -2.84
CA LYS A 257 -11.92 -11.90 -4.19
C LYS A 257 -13.39 -12.17 -4.52
N PRO A 258 -13.98 -13.36 -4.25
CA PRO A 258 -15.37 -13.63 -4.61
C PRO A 258 -16.34 -12.67 -3.91
N ALA A 259 -16.14 -12.41 -2.63
CA ALA A 259 -16.93 -11.46 -1.85
C ALA A 259 -16.75 -10.00 -2.33
N LEU A 260 -15.52 -9.60 -2.66
CA LEU A 260 -15.26 -8.28 -3.26
C LEU A 260 -15.95 -8.12 -4.62
N ASP A 261 -15.96 -9.16 -5.44
CA ASP A 261 -16.64 -9.15 -6.73
C ASP A 261 -18.17 -9.03 -6.55
N ARG A 262 -18.76 -9.69 -5.53
CA ARG A 262 -20.20 -9.53 -5.20
C ARG A 262 -20.52 -8.16 -4.65
N MET A 263 -19.62 -7.56 -3.89
CA MET A 263 -19.75 -6.17 -3.42
C MET A 263 -19.82 -5.22 -4.62
N LYS A 264 -18.94 -5.38 -5.60
CA LYS A 264 -18.97 -4.59 -6.84
C LYS A 264 -20.24 -4.84 -7.64
N LEU A 265 -20.69 -6.10 -7.74
CA LEU A 265 -21.93 -6.46 -8.42
C LEU A 265 -23.17 -5.80 -7.80
N TRP A 266 -23.26 -5.76 -6.46
CA TRP A 266 -24.34 -5.06 -5.77
C TRP A 266 -24.31 -3.55 -6.06
N MET A 267 -23.14 -2.91 -6.04
CA MET A 267 -23.05 -1.48 -6.35
C MET A 267 -23.42 -1.16 -7.80
N ALA A 268 -22.98 -1.98 -8.76
CA ALA A 268 -23.34 -1.85 -10.17
C ALA A 268 -24.85 -2.04 -10.40
N LYS A 269 -25.50 -2.93 -9.63
CA LYS A 269 -26.95 -3.11 -9.60
C LYS A 269 -27.65 -1.84 -9.12
N GLU A 270 -27.19 -1.24 -8.02
CA GLU A 270 -27.74 0.01 -7.49
C GLU A 270 -27.54 1.21 -8.43
N GLN A 271 -26.50 1.17 -9.27
CA GLN A 271 -26.27 2.15 -10.34
C GLN A 271 -27.11 1.91 -11.61
N GLY A 272 -27.82 0.77 -11.70
CA GLY A 272 -28.59 0.39 -12.89
C GLY A 272 -27.74 -0.12 -14.06
N VAL A 273 -26.44 -0.36 -13.85
CA VAL A 273 -25.53 -0.95 -14.86
C VAL A 273 -25.79 -2.45 -15.01
N VAL A 274 -26.16 -3.11 -13.92
CA VAL A 274 -26.49 -4.54 -13.87
C VAL A 274 -27.96 -4.72 -13.50
N ALA A 275 -28.66 -5.62 -14.20
CA ALA A 275 -30.05 -5.94 -13.89
C ALA A 275 -30.17 -6.70 -12.56
N ASN A 276 -31.26 -6.47 -11.83
CA ASN A 276 -31.50 -7.14 -10.54
C ASN A 276 -31.51 -8.68 -10.64
N GLU A 277 -32.02 -9.22 -11.75
CA GLU A 277 -32.08 -10.66 -12.02
C GLU A 277 -30.68 -11.29 -12.18
N ASP A 278 -29.77 -10.56 -12.83
CA ASP A 278 -28.38 -10.98 -12.99
C ASP A 278 -27.64 -10.91 -11.66
N TYR A 279 -27.89 -9.87 -10.86
CA TYR A 279 -27.37 -9.79 -9.49
C TYR A 279 -27.81 -10.98 -8.65
N GLU A 280 -29.11 -11.26 -8.52
CA GLU A 280 -29.61 -12.35 -7.66
C GLU A 280 -29.10 -13.73 -8.07
N ARG A 281 -28.86 -13.96 -9.37
CA ARG A 281 -28.31 -15.22 -9.89
C ARG A 281 -26.89 -15.51 -9.37
N HIS A 282 -26.07 -14.48 -9.21
CA HIS A 282 -24.64 -14.63 -8.85
C HIS A 282 -24.31 -14.16 -7.42
N ALA A 283 -25.21 -13.40 -6.79
CA ALA A 283 -25.05 -12.94 -5.41
C ALA A 283 -25.07 -14.11 -4.43
N ALA A 284 -25.90 -15.14 -4.69
CA ALA A 284 -26.06 -16.30 -3.81
C ALA A 284 -25.02 -17.41 -4.02
N THR A 285 -24.08 -17.26 -4.95
CA THR A 285 -23.06 -18.29 -5.25
C THR A 285 -21.70 -17.93 -4.68
N ASP A 286 -20.96 -18.94 -4.23
CA ASP A 286 -19.54 -18.84 -3.83
C ASP A 286 -18.57 -19.14 -4.99
N GLU A 287 -19.02 -18.93 -6.24
CA GLU A 287 -18.18 -19.11 -7.42
C GLU A 287 -16.99 -18.14 -7.37
N GLN A 288 -15.78 -18.65 -7.60
CA GLN A 288 -14.55 -17.86 -7.45
C GLN A 288 -14.44 -16.69 -8.45
N GLU A 289 -15.07 -16.83 -9.60
CA GLU A 289 -15.04 -15.86 -10.68
C GLU A 289 -16.44 -15.55 -11.17
N LEU A 290 -16.68 -14.28 -11.48
CA LEU A 290 -17.88 -13.87 -12.19
C LEU A 290 -17.74 -14.20 -13.69
N PRO A 291 -18.86 -14.46 -14.38
CA PRO A 291 -18.86 -14.59 -15.84
C PRO A 291 -18.18 -13.38 -16.52
N PRO A 292 -17.41 -13.57 -17.60
CA PRO A 292 -16.70 -12.49 -18.28
C PRO A 292 -17.59 -11.30 -18.66
N GLU A 293 -18.81 -11.58 -19.11
CA GLU A 293 -19.80 -10.55 -19.48
C GLU A 293 -20.19 -9.65 -18.30
N LEU A 294 -20.26 -10.19 -17.08
CA LEU A 294 -20.51 -9.38 -15.88
C LEU A 294 -19.23 -8.67 -15.44
N ALA A 295 -18.07 -9.33 -15.52
CA ALA A 295 -16.80 -8.71 -15.18
C ALA A 295 -16.49 -7.47 -16.03
N GLU A 296 -16.82 -7.50 -17.33
CA GLU A 296 -16.71 -6.34 -18.23
C GLU A 296 -17.65 -5.20 -17.82
N LYS A 297 -18.93 -5.50 -17.50
CA LYS A 297 -19.88 -4.50 -16.98
C LYS A 297 -19.43 -3.88 -15.66
N LEU A 298 -18.76 -4.65 -14.80
CA LEU A 298 -18.20 -4.11 -13.55
C LEU A 298 -17.05 -3.15 -13.78
N ALA A 299 -16.31 -3.27 -14.89
CA ALA A 299 -15.28 -2.30 -15.25
C ALA A 299 -15.89 -0.95 -15.69
N GLU A 300 -17.14 -0.95 -16.18
CA GLU A 300 -17.91 0.25 -16.50
C GLU A 300 -18.54 0.91 -15.26
N ALA A 301 -18.72 0.17 -14.17
CA ALA A 301 -19.29 0.69 -12.94
C ALA A 301 -18.29 1.62 -12.22
N GLU A 302 -18.70 2.87 -12.00
CA GLU A 302 -17.91 3.84 -11.24
C GLU A 302 -18.02 3.55 -9.75
N ILE A 303 -17.13 2.72 -9.23
CA ILE A 303 -17.01 2.46 -7.79
C ILE A 303 -15.89 3.32 -7.22
N PRO A 304 -16.18 4.28 -6.33
CA PRO A 304 -15.16 5.16 -5.77
C PRO A 304 -14.00 4.36 -5.15
N ALA A 305 -12.79 4.59 -5.64
CA ALA A 305 -11.59 3.86 -5.20
C ALA A 305 -11.34 4.02 -3.70
N THR A 306 -11.70 5.18 -3.12
CA THR A 306 -11.62 5.44 -1.69
C THR A 306 -12.46 4.48 -0.85
N LEU A 307 -13.65 4.11 -1.31
CA LEU A 307 -14.52 3.18 -0.59
C LEU A 307 -14.00 1.73 -0.68
N GLN A 308 -13.46 1.34 -1.84
CA GLN A 308 -12.80 0.03 -1.98
C GLN A 308 -11.59 -0.07 -1.04
N GLU A 309 -10.80 0.99 -0.94
CA GLU A 309 -9.62 1.02 -0.08
C GLU A 309 -9.94 0.90 1.41
N VAL A 310 -11.09 1.43 1.86
CA VAL A 310 -11.58 1.23 3.23
C VAL A 310 -11.75 -0.26 3.53
N VAL A 311 -12.42 -1.00 2.64
CA VAL A 311 -12.64 -2.44 2.81
C VAL A 311 -11.32 -3.21 2.75
N HIS A 312 -10.46 -2.89 1.79
CA HIS A 312 -9.15 -3.52 1.66
C HIS A 312 -8.29 -3.33 2.93
N THR A 313 -8.29 -2.11 3.48
CA THR A 313 -7.58 -1.78 4.72
C THR A 313 -8.10 -2.60 5.90
N LEU A 314 -9.42 -2.71 6.05
CA LEU A 314 -10.04 -3.48 7.15
C LEU A 314 -9.78 -4.98 7.02
N ILE A 315 -9.89 -5.55 5.81
CA ILE A 315 -9.55 -6.95 5.56
C ILE A 315 -8.08 -7.20 5.92
N ARG A 316 -7.17 -6.32 5.47
CA ARG A 316 -5.74 -6.45 5.74
C ARG A 316 -5.43 -6.37 7.23
N ALA A 317 -6.02 -5.40 7.94
CA ALA A 317 -5.84 -5.25 9.38
C ALA A 317 -6.29 -6.52 10.14
N ALA A 318 -7.47 -7.04 9.80
CA ALA A 318 -8.00 -8.28 10.39
C ALA A 318 -7.13 -9.49 10.06
N TYR A 319 -6.74 -9.63 8.80
CA TYR A 319 -5.88 -10.73 8.38
C TYR A 319 -4.53 -10.70 9.08
N ASP A 320 -3.87 -9.54 9.15
CA ASP A 320 -2.62 -9.39 9.90
C ASP A 320 -2.81 -9.77 11.37
N HIS A 321 -3.88 -9.28 11.98
CA HIS A 321 -4.14 -9.49 13.40
C HIS A 321 -4.45 -10.95 13.73
N TYR A 322 -5.20 -11.68 12.88
CA TYR A 322 -5.66 -13.03 13.18
C TYR A 322 -4.85 -14.17 12.55
N TYR A 323 -4.05 -13.91 11.51
CA TYR A 323 -3.24 -14.96 10.85
C TYR A 323 -2.45 -15.82 11.85
N PRO A 324 -2.48 -17.17 11.80
CA PRO A 324 -3.08 -17.99 10.74
C PRO A 324 -4.55 -18.35 10.96
N PHE A 325 -5.20 -17.88 12.02
CA PHE A 325 -6.62 -18.13 12.34
C PHE A 325 -7.60 -17.28 11.52
N VAL A 326 -7.34 -17.15 10.23
CA VAL A 326 -8.24 -16.44 9.32
C VAL A 326 -9.39 -17.36 8.93
N PRO A 327 -10.64 -16.86 8.90
CA PRO A 327 -11.79 -17.68 8.53
C PRO A 327 -11.68 -18.12 7.08
N THR A 328 -12.21 -19.30 6.78
CA THR A 328 -12.53 -19.66 5.39
C THR A 328 -13.57 -18.67 4.87
N VAL A 329 -13.33 -18.11 3.69
CA VAL A 329 -14.26 -17.17 3.05
C VAL A 329 -15.26 -17.96 2.21
N GLU A 330 -16.32 -18.43 2.88
CA GLU A 330 -17.56 -18.93 2.28
C GLU A 330 -18.65 -17.87 2.49
N GLU A 331 -19.84 -18.03 1.90
CA GLU A 331 -20.96 -17.08 2.11
C GLU A 331 -20.62 -15.67 1.57
N SER A 332 -20.17 -15.62 0.31
CA SER A 332 -19.69 -14.42 -0.38
C SER A 332 -20.69 -13.27 -0.38
N ARG A 333 -22.01 -13.56 -0.35
CA ARG A 333 -23.07 -12.56 -0.21
C ARG A 333 -22.97 -11.84 1.14
N GLN A 334 -22.85 -12.60 2.22
CA GLN A 334 -22.77 -12.09 3.59
C GLN A 334 -21.49 -11.28 3.80
N TRP A 335 -20.34 -11.75 3.30
CA TRP A 335 -19.11 -10.96 3.31
C TRP A 335 -19.24 -9.67 2.50
N SER A 336 -19.79 -9.76 1.29
CA SER A 336 -20.09 -8.59 0.45
C SER A 336 -20.95 -7.57 1.20
N SER A 337 -22.02 -8.02 1.85
CA SER A 337 -22.91 -7.19 2.66
C SER A 337 -22.17 -6.54 3.82
N ALA A 338 -21.33 -7.28 4.54
CA ALA A 338 -20.47 -6.74 5.59
C ALA A 338 -19.55 -5.62 5.08
N PHE A 339 -18.96 -5.78 3.89
CA PHE A 339 -18.13 -4.76 3.26
C PHE A 339 -18.93 -3.50 2.91
N LEU A 340 -20.10 -3.66 2.30
CA LEU A 340 -21.00 -2.55 1.96
C LEU A 340 -21.45 -1.77 3.20
N MET A 341 -21.76 -2.46 4.30
CA MET A 341 -22.09 -1.82 5.57
C MET A 341 -20.93 -0.96 6.10
N LEU A 342 -19.69 -1.44 5.98
CA LEU A 342 -18.49 -0.70 6.39
C LEU A 342 -18.21 0.50 5.48
N MET A 343 -18.36 0.35 4.16
CA MET A 343 -18.24 1.45 3.19
C MET A 343 -19.27 2.54 3.46
N LYS A 344 -20.54 2.15 3.68
CA LYS A 344 -21.60 3.08 4.05
C LYS A 344 -21.28 3.80 5.35
N GLN A 345 -20.86 3.07 6.37
CA GLN A 345 -20.49 3.65 7.67
C GLN A 345 -19.36 4.68 7.54
N TYR A 346 -18.34 4.37 6.74
CA TYR A 346 -17.27 5.32 6.44
C TYR A 346 -17.81 6.56 5.71
N ALA A 347 -18.50 6.38 4.57
CA ALA A 347 -19.01 7.47 3.74
C ALA A 347 -19.88 8.45 4.56
N VAL A 348 -20.89 7.92 5.25
CA VAL A 348 -21.78 8.73 6.09
C VAL A 348 -21.01 9.40 7.23
N GLY A 349 -20.10 8.67 7.87
CA GLY A 349 -19.36 9.18 9.02
C GLY A 349 -18.36 10.29 8.69
N VAL A 350 -17.78 10.30 7.48
CA VAL A 350 -16.92 11.40 7.01
C VAL A 350 -17.72 12.56 6.39
N GLY A 351 -19.05 12.47 6.37
CA GLY A 351 -19.96 13.50 5.85
C GLY A 351 -20.27 13.39 4.36
N ASP A 352 -19.86 12.30 3.70
CA ASP A 352 -20.23 12.03 2.31
C ASP A 352 -21.65 11.47 2.19
N LYS A 353 -22.23 11.63 1.00
CA LYS A 353 -23.50 10.97 0.67
C LYS A 353 -23.25 9.50 0.37
N TRP A 354 -24.18 8.64 0.79
CA TRP A 354 -24.29 7.27 0.33
C TRP A 354 -25.40 7.21 -0.72
N PRO A 355 -25.08 7.27 -2.02
CA PRO A 355 -26.09 7.32 -3.09
C PRO A 355 -26.72 5.96 -3.40
N TYR A 356 -26.23 4.89 -2.79
CA TYR A 356 -26.69 3.53 -3.00
C TYR A 356 -27.80 3.17 -1.99
N GLY A 357 -28.53 2.07 -2.23
CA GLY A 357 -29.54 1.54 -1.30
C GLY A 357 -28.97 1.08 0.05
N GLU A 358 -29.85 0.49 0.85
CA GLU A 358 -29.46 -0.14 2.12
C GLU A 358 -28.79 -1.49 1.85
N PRO A 359 -27.56 -1.73 2.35
CA PRO A 359 -26.95 -3.05 2.32
C PRO A 359 -27.80 -4.06 3.10
N GLU A 360 -27.78 -5.31 2.66
CA GLU A 360 -28.40 -6.41 3.41
C GLU A 360 -27.69 -6.57 4.76
N ALA A 361 -28.46 -6.87 5.81
CA ALA A 361 -27.94 -6.93 7.17
C ALA A 361 -28.54 -8.14 7.90
N ASP A 362 -28.17 -9.34 7.45
CA ASP A 362 -28.44 -10.56 8.20
C ASP A 362 -27.42 -10.76 9.34
N ASP A 363 -27.71 -11.69 10.25
CA ASP A 363 -26.88 -11.93 11.44
C ASP A 363 -25.45 -12.35 11.07
N THR A 364 -25.28 -13.10 9.97
CA THR A 364 -23.97 -13.56 9.49
C THR A 364 -23.13 -12.41 8.94
N ALA A 365 -23.72 -11.52 8.13
CA ALA A 365 -23.06 -10.31 7.65
C ALA A 365 -22.63 -9.40 8.81
N LEU A 366 -23.46 -9.29 9.86
CA LEU A 366 -23.10 -8.56 11.08
C LEU A 366 -21.91 -9.20 11.82
N LEU A 367 -21.84 -10.53 11.89
CA LEU A 367 -20.70 -11.24 12.47
C LEU A 367 -19.41 -10.99 11.69
N HIS A 368 -19.43 -11.10 10.35
CA HIS A 368 -18.28 -10.79 9.51
C HIS A 368 -17.82 -9.34 9.66
N ARG A 369 -18.75 -8.39 9.68
CA ARG A 369 -18.45 -6.97 9.93
C ARG A 369 -17.76 -6.78 11.28
N ASN A 370 -18.28 -7.40 12.34
CA ASN A 370 -17.72 -7.26 13.67
C ASN A 370 -16.33 -7.90 13.79
N TRP A 371 -16.08 -9.02 13.08
CA TRP A 371 -14.77 -9.65 12.99
C TRP A 371 -13.73 -8.76 12.29
N LEU A 372 -14.12 -8.03 11.23
CA LEU A 372 -13.23 -7.05 10.58
C LEU A 372 -12.89 -5.90 11.54
N LEU A 373 -13.90 -5.41 12.27
CA LEU A 373 -13.76 -4.27 13.18
C LEU A 373 -12.99 -4.61 14.47
N SER A 374 -13.02 -5.86 14.94
CA SER A 374 -12.31 -6.24 16.16
C SER A 374 -10.79 -6.10 16.04
N ALA A 375 -10.25 -6.13 14.82
CA ALA A 375 -8.84 -5.86 14.54
C ALA A 375 -8.54 -4.38 14.23
N SER A 376 -9.56 -3.53 14.15
CA SER A 376 -9.46 -2.09 13.86
C SER A 376 -10.27 -1.27 14.87
N PRO A 377 -9.91 -1.32 16.18
CA PRO A 377 -10.70 -0.70 17.25
C PRO A 377 -10.78 0.83 17.14
N ASP A 378 -9.85 1.44 16.42
CA ASP A 378 -9.75 2.88 16.13
C ASP A 378 -10.54 3.31 14.89
N PHE A 379 -11.27 2.40 14.22
CA PHE A 379 -11.99 2.72 12.99
C PHE A 379 -12.99 3.87 13.16
N GLN A 380 -13.78 3.89 14.25
CA GLN A 380 -14.72 4.99 14.51
C GLN A 380 -14.00 6.30 14.78
N ALA A 381 -12.95 6.28 15.61
CA ALA A 381 -12.17 7.46 15.92
C ALA A 381 -11.52 8.04 14.64
N SER A 382 -11.07 7.17 13.73
CA SER A 382 -10.50 7.56 12.43
C SER A 382 -11.54 8.20 11.52
N ILE A 383 -12.76 7.66 11.47
CA ILE A 383 -13.88 8.26 10.72
C ILE A 383 -14.22 9.65 11.28
N GLU A 384 -14.34 9.78 12.61
CA GLU A 384 -14.64 11.05 13.25
C GLU A 384 -13.54 12.10 13.01
N ALA A 385 -12.27 11.69 13.09
CA ALA A 385 -11.15 12.56 12.79
C ALA A 385 -11.16 13.03 11.33
N ALA A 386 -11.43 12.12 10.39
CA ALA A 386 -11.54 12.44 8.97
C ALA A 386 -12.74 13.38 8.68
N GLY A 387 -13.89 13.14 9.31
CA GLY A 387 -15.05 14.02 9.22
C GLY A 387 -14.76 15.43 9.74
N LYS A 388 -14.15 15.53 10.93
CA LYS A 388 -13.71 16.82 11.50
C LYS A 388 -12.73 17.54 10.57
N PHE A 389 -11.74 16.83 10.05
CA PHE A 389 -10.77 17.40 9.10
C PHE A 389 -11.48 17.97 7.87
N ARG A 390 -12.40 17.24 7.25
CA ARG A 390 -13.16 17.72 6.08
C ARG A 390 -14.03 18.93 6.40
N THR A 391 -14.71 18.94 7.55
CA THR A 391 -15.49 20.12 7.97
C THR A 391 -14.60 21.33 8.27
N GLY A 392 -13.43 21.12 8.86
CA GLY A 392 -12.44 22.17 9.10
C GLY A 392 -11.87 22.75 7.81
N ILE A 393 -11.61 21.90 6.80
CA ILE A 393 -11.24 22.34 5.44
C ILE A 393 -12.36 23.21 4.85
N ALA A 394 -13.60 22.75 4.90
CA ALA A 394 -14.74 23.50 4.35
C ALA A 394 -14.90 24.89 5.01
N GLN A 395 -14.65 24.99 6.32
CA GLN A 395 -14.69 26.26 7.05
C GLN A 395 -13.53 27.20 6.66
N LEU A 396 -12.32 26.66 6.46
CA LEU A 396 -11.17 27.45 6.01
C LEU A 396 -11.36 28.00 4.59
N SER A 397 -11.93 27.21 3.68
CA SER A 397 -12.26 27.66 2.32
C SER A 397 -13.35 28.75 2.31
N GLN A 398 -14.35 28.66 3.19
CA GLN A 398 -15.35 29.73 3.32
C GLN A 398 -14.78 31.03 3.92
N ALA A 399 -13.81 30.92 4.83
CA ALA A 399 -13.15 32.07 5.42
C ALA A 399 -12.20 32.78 4.44
N SER A 400 -11.59 32.06 3.50
CA SER A 400 -10.79 32.67 2.42
C SER A 400 -11.65 33.38 1.37
N ASP A 401 -12.88 32.93 1.12
CA ASP A 401 -13.82 33.57 0.18
C ASP A 401 -14.47 34.85 0.76
N SER A 402 -14.32 35.09 2.06
CA SER A 402 -14.95 36.20 2.80
C SER A 402 -14.01 37.41 3.02
N ASN A 403 -12.76 37.32 2.57
CA ASN A 403 -11.74 38.38 2.60
C ASN A 403 -11.33 38.75 1.17
#